data_AF-A0A944EWC5-F1
#
_entry.id   AF-A0A944EWC5-F1
#
_cell.length_a   1.000
_cell.length_b   1.000
_cell.length_c   1.000
_cell.angle_alpha   90.00
_cell.angle_beta   90.00
_cell.angle_gamma   90.00
#
_symmetry.space_group_name_H-M   'P 1'
#
loop_
_entity.id
_entity.type
_entity.pdbx_description
1 polymer ?
#
loop_
_entity_poly.entity_id
_entity_poly.type
_entity_poly.pdbx_seq_one_letter_code
_entity_poly.pdbx_strand_id
1 'polypeptide(L)'
;MTTMPGLLPLARHYYETRREALAAAGAETTPWYRLKADELGVAVAEARIILEAVRRANDEHAVLLGGIADSPTPADADDFARP
;
A
#
# COMPACT_ATOMS: atom_id res chain seq x y z
N MET A 1 -4.94 12.46 8.24
CA MET A 1 -5.12 11.00 8.38
C MET A 1 -5.85 10.50 7.14
N THR A 2 -5.16 9.77 6.27
CA THR A 2 -5.79 9.16 5.08
C THR A 2 -6.39 7.83 5.53
N THR A 3 -7.70 7.72 5.59
CA THR A 3 -8.39 6.48 5.96
C THR A 3 -8.12 5.43 4.89
N MET A 4 -7.70 4.23 5.29
CA MET A 4 -7.50 3.13 4.36
C MET A 4 -8.82 2.83 3.63
N PRO A 5 -8.84 2.83 2.29
CA PRO A 5 -10.06 2.54 1.54
C PRO A 5 -10.51 1.11 1.84
N GLY A 6 -11.82 0.92 1.98
CA GLY A 6 -12.39 -0.42 2.10
C GLY A 6 -12.01 -1.28 0.89
N LEU A 7 -11.88 -2.59 1.11
CA LEU A 7 -11.40 -3.53 0.08
C LEU A 7 -12.21 -3.48 -1.21
N LEU A 8 -13.55 -3.49 -1.11
CA LEU A 8 -14.43 -3.47 -2.29
C LEU A 8 -14.38 -2.13 -3.05
N PRO A 9 -14.46 -0.95 -2.39
CA PRO A 9 -14.18 0.32 -3.04
C PRO A 9 -12.83 0.35 -3.77
N LEU A 10 -11.75 -0.10 -3.12
CA LEU A 10 -10.43 -0.13 -3.74
C LEU A 10 -10.40 -1.04 -4.98
N ALA A 11 -10.95 -2.25 -4.87
CA ALA A 11 -11.03 -3.18 -5.99
C ALA A 11 -11.76 -2.57 -7.19
N ARG A 12 -12.91 -1.93 -6.95
CA ARG A 12 -13.68 -1.27 -7.99
C ARG A 12 -12.90 -0.13 -8.65
N HIS A 13 -12.34 0.78 -7.85
CA HIS A 13 -11.67 1.95 -8.39
C HIS A 13 -10.37 1.58 -9.12
N TYR A 14 -9.56 0.70 -8.54
CA TYR A 14 -8.35 0.20 -9.20
C TYR A 14 -8.67 -0.49 -10.53
N TYR A 15 -9.66 -1.38 -10.53
CA TYR A 15 -10.07 -2.10 -11.74
C TYR A 15 -10.53 -1.13 -12.83
N GLU A 16 -11.42 -0.19 -12.52
CA GLU A 16 -11.92 0.79 -13.48
C GLU A 16 -10.80 1.70 -14.02
N THR A 17 -9.85 2.13 -13.18
CA THR A 17 -8.68 2.89 -13.64
C THR A 17 -7.79 2.07 -14.59
N ARG A 18 -7.50 0.81 -14.23
CA ARG A 18 -6.73 -0.09 -15.11
C ARG A 18 -7.48 -0.34 -16.43
N ARG A 19 -8.81 -0.51 -16.37
CA ARG A 19 -9.68 -0.70 -17.52
C ARG A 19 -9.59 0.48 -18.49
N GLU A 20 -9.69 1.70 -17.99
CA GLU A 20 -9.59 2.93 -18.79
C GLU A 20 -8.21 3.06 -19.46
N ALA A 21 -7.13 2.77 -18.73
CA ALA A 21 -5.78 2.79 -19.26
C ALA A 21 -5.57 1.75 -20.38
N LEU A 22 -6.10 0.54 -20.21
CA LEU A 22 -6.03 -0.53 -21.20
C LEU A 22 -6.90 -0.22 -22.43
N ALA A 23 -8.09 0.36 -22.22
CA ALA A 23 -8.96 0.79 -23.31
C ALA A 23 -8.30 1.87 -24.17
N ALA A 24 -7.57 2.81 -23.56
CA ALA A 24 -6.79 3.82 -24.29
C ALA A 24 -5.67 3.20 -25.14
N ALA A 25 -5.17 2.02 -24.77
CA ALA A 25 -4.20 1.24 -25.54
C ALA A 25 -4.85 0.30 -26.59
N GLY A 26 -6.17 0.36 -26.77
CA GLY A 26 -6.92 -0.43 -27.75
C GLY A 26 -7.30 -1.84 -27.26
N ALA A 27 -7.12 -2.17 -25.99
CA ALA A 27 -7.55 -3.44 -25.44
C ALA A 27 -9.08 -3.46 -25.25
N GLU A 28 -9.71 -4.58 -25.62
CA GLU A 28 -11.09 -4.85 -25.22
C GLU A 28 -11.13 -5.11 -23.72
N THR A 29 -12.04 -4.43 -23.03
CA THR A 29 -12.15 -4.53 -21.57
C THR A 29 -13.60 -4.55 -21.10
N THR A 30 -13.84 -5.31 -20.04
CA THR A 30 -15.18 -5.49 -19.45
C THR A 30 -15.42 -4.44 -18.36
N PRO A 31 -16.55 -3.70 -18.35
CA PRO A 31 -16.89 -2.82 -17.22
C PRO A 31 -17.13 -3.59 -15.92
N TRP A 32 -16.86 -2.98 -14.76
CA TRP A 32 -16.97 -3.65 -13.45
C TRP A 32 -18.31 -4.36 -13.22
N TYR A 33 -19.42 -3.71 -13.58
CA TYR A 33 -20.77 -4.23 -13.37
C TYR A 33 -21.15 -5.40 -14.30
N ARG A 34 -20.28 -5.74 -15.26
CA ARG A 34 -20.43 -6.89 -16.16
C ARG A 34 -19.44 -8.01 -15.87
N LEU A 35 -18.58 -7.85 -14.86
CA LEU A 35 -17.65 -8.89 -14.47
C LEU A 35 -18.40 -10.14 -13.99
N LYS A 36 -17.91 -11.29 -14.41
CA LYS A 36 -18.30 -12.58 -13.86
C LYS A 36 -17.71 -12.75 -12.45
N ALA A 37 -18.21 -13.73 -11.72
CA ALA A 37 -17.81 -13.96 -10.32
C ALA A 37 -16.30 -14.26 -10.17
N ASP A 38 -15.72 -14.98 -11.13
CA ASP A 38 -14.29 -15.27 -11.21
C ASP A 38 -13.46 -14.02 -11.50
N GLU A 39 -13.87 -13.21 -12.49
CA GLU A 39 -13.22 -11.94 -12.82
C GLU A 39 -13.29 -10.93 -11.66
N LEU A 40 -14.44 -10.87 -10.98
CA LEU A 40 -14.61 -10.06 -9.77
C LEU A 40 -13.70 -10.57 -8.64
N GLY A 41 -13.57 -11.89 -8.48
CA GLY A 41 -12.65 -12.51 -7.53
C GLY A 41 -11.19 -12.10 -7.76
N VAL A 42 -10.76 -12.06 -9.03
CA VAL A 42 -9.43 -11.57 -9.42
C VAL A 42 -9.26 -10.11 -9.04
N ALA A 43 -10.20 -9.23 -9.39
CA ALA A 43 -10.10 -7.81 -9.08
C ALA A 43 -10.04 -7.52 -7.57
N VAL A 44 -10.78 -8.30 -6.76
CA VAL A 44 -10.71 -8.21 -5.29
C VAL A 44 -9.37 -8.73 -4.76
N ALA A 45 -8.81 -9.79 -5.34
CA ALA A 45 -7.50 -10.29 -4.97
C ALA A 45 -6.39 -9.27 -5.29
N GLU A 46 -6.45 -8.60 -6.45
CA GLU A 46 -5.52 -7.51 -6.81
C GLU A 46 -5.55 -6.39 -5.77
N ALA A 47 -6.74 -5.96 -5.33
CA ALA A 47 -6.86 -4.95 -4.28
C ALA A 47 -6.25 -5.40 -2.94
N ARG A 48 -6.41 -6.67 -2.56
CA ARG A 48 -5.75 -7.21 -1.35
C ARG A 48 -4.22 -7.16 -1.46
N ILE A 49 -3.68 -7.50 -2.63
CA ILE A 49 -2.24 -7.45 -2.89
C ILE A 49 -1.72 -6.02 -2.77
N ILE A 50 -2.45 -5.04 -3.34
CA ILE A 50 -2.09 -3.62 -3.24
C ILE A 50 -2.07 -3.15 -1.78
N LEU A 51 -3.10 -3.50 -1.00
CA LEU A 51 -3.15 -3.13 0.43
C LEU A 51 -1.97 -3.72 1.22
N GLU A 52 -1.63 -4.99 0.96
CA GLU A 52 -0.52 -5.64 1.62
C GLU A 52 0.83 -5.04 1.21
N ALA A 53 1.01 -4.67 -0.06
CA ALA A 53 2.21 -3.97 -0.52
C ALA A 53 2.38 -2.61 0.17
N VAL A 54 1.30 -1.83 0.28
CA VAL A 54 1.29 -0.55 1.00
C VAL A 54 1.61 -0.75 2.48
N ARG A 55 1.03 -1.79 3.12
CA ARG A 55 1.33 -2.13 4.52
C ARG A 55 2.81 -2.42 4.71
N ARG A 56 3.41 -3.28 3.87
CA ARG A 56 4.83 -3.62 3.93
C ARG A 56 5.75 -2.42 3.72
N ALA A 57 5.41 -1.55 2.77
CA ALA A 57 6.17 -0.31 2.54
C ALA A 57 6.10 0.63 3.76
N ASN A 58 4.94 0.72 4.41
CA ASN A 58 4.78 1.49 5.64
C ASN A 58 5.57 0.89 6.81
N ASP A 59 5.57 -0.45 6.96
CA ASP A 59 6.37 -1.14 7.96
C ASP A 59 7.87 -0.87 7.77
N GLU A 60 8.36 -0.98 6.54
CA GLU A 60 9.76 -0.66 6.18
C GLU A 60 10.11 0.79 6.53
N HIS A 61 9.24 1.74 6.16
CA HIS A 61 9.45 3.15 6.46
C HIS A 61 9.44 3.43 7.98
N ALA A 62 8.57 2.76 8.74
CA ALA A 62 8.51 2.89 10.19
C ALA A 62 9.78 2.36 10.87
N VAL A 63 10.34 1.24 10.40
CA VAL A 63 11.61 0.70 10.89
C VAL A 63 12.76 1.66 10.61
N LEU A 64 12.83 2.23 9.40
CA LEU A 64 13.88 3.19 9.03
C LEU A 64 13.81 4.47 9.87
N LEU A 65 12.60 4.98 10.15
CA LEU A 65 12.41 6.16 11.01
C LEU A 65 12.66 5.86 12.50
N GLY A 66 12.25 4.68 12.98
CA GLY A 66 12.50 4.23 14.36
C GLY A 66 13.99 4.02 14.65
N GLY A 67 14.75 3.48 13.69
CA GLY A 67 16.20 3.28 13.82
C GLY A 67 17.02 4.57 13.86
N ILE A 68 16.47 5.70 13.38
CA ILE A 68 17.13 7.02 13.48
C ILE A 68 16.96 7.61 14.88
N ALA A 69 15.90 7.27 15.61
CA ALA A 69 15.64 7.77 16.97
C ALA A 69 16.47 7.05 18.05
N ASP A 70 16.88 5.80 17.81
CA ASP A 70 17.68 4.98 18.73
C ASP A 70 19.21 5.17 18.59
N SER A 71 19.64 6.15 17.79
CA SER A 71 21.05 6.55 17.79
C SER A 71 21.36 7.26 19.12
N PRO A 72 22.24 6.74 19.98
CA PRO A 72 22.54 7.36 21.27
C PRO A 72 23.02 8.78 21.02
N THR A 73 22.29 9.74 21.56
CA THR A 73 22.72 11.14 21.61
C THR A 73 24.05 11.19 22.37
N PRO A 74 25.06 11.97 21.92
CA PRO A 74 26.37 12.07 22.59
C PRO A 74 26.29 12.52 24.05
N ALA A 75 25.13 13.01 24.52
CA ALA A 75 24.88 13.40 25.89
C ALA A 75 24.98 12.23 26.90
N ASP A 76 24.79 10.99 26.46
CA ASP A 76 24.91 9.81 27.34
C ASP A 76 26.37 9.33 27.49
N ALA A 77 27.31 9.87 26.70
CA ALA A 77 28.73 9.52 26.77
C ALA A 77 29.50 10.32 27.85
N ASP A 78 28.96 11.45 28.31
CA ASP A 78 29.61 12.33 29.29
C ASP A 78 29.32 11.97 30.77
N ASP A 79 28.33 11.10 31.04
CA ASP A 79 27.99 10.69 32.43
C ASP A 79 28.85 9.51 32.93
N PHE A 80 29.53 8.79 32.04
CA PHE A 80 30.43 7.69 32.41
C PHE A 80 31.86 8.14 32.76
N ALA A 81 32.14 9.45 32.68
CA ALA A 81 33.47 10.04 32.85
C ALA A 81 33.57 10.98 34.06
N ARG A 82 32.86 10.71 35.16
CA ARG A 82 33.13 11.36 36.45
C ARG A 82 33.71 10.36 37.47
N PRO A 83 34.86 10.69 38.11
CA PRO A 83 35.57 9.83 39.06
C PRO A 83 34.85 9.68 40.41
#